data_AF-A0A0G4QE55-F1
#
_entry.id   AF-A0A0G4QE55-F1
#
_cell.length_a   1.000
_cell.length_b   1.000
_cell.length_c   1.000
_cell.angle_alpha   90.00
_cell.angle_beta   90.00
_cell.angle_gamma   90.00
#
_symmetry.space_group_name_H-M   'P 1'
#
loop_
_entity.id
_entity.type
_entity.pdbx_description
1 polymer ?
#
loop_
_entity_poly.entity_id
_entity_poly.type
_entity_poly.pdbx_seq_one_letter_code
_entity_poly.pdbx_strand_id
1 'polypeptide(L)'
;MNSLGVIETRGLTAAIQAADAACKAANVEIIGYRKVGSGLVSICFQGEISAVRTAVDHGVDVVSQKELVIGSLVIARPEPSVITKLLTVKSQKKSPAIAEKVQETALEAVVEDSVKNDVEKLEAAKAVADLQTQNIASETEAATDKALSSKKEIKPEGRKGKK
;
A
#
# COMPACT_ATOMS: atom_id res chain seq x y z
N MET A 1 -2.06 30.39 18.16
CA MET A 1 -0.74 30.18 17.54
C MET A 1 -0.44 28.70 17.70
N ASN A 2 -0.26 27.98 16.61
CA ASN A 2 -0.33 26.51 16.63
C ASN A 2 1.05 25.93 16.94
N SER A 3 1.07 24.89 17.77
CA SER A 3 2.25 24.09 18.07
C SER A 3 2.61 23.20 16.88
N LEU A 4 3.87 22.73 16.84
CA LEU A 4 4.38 21.83 15.81
C LEU A 4 4.72 20.48 16.42
N GLY A 5 4.20 19.41 15.83
CA GLY A 5 4.62 18.03 16.11
C GLY A 5 5.33 17.45 14.91
N VAL A 6 6.35 16.62 15.12
CA VAL A 6 7.04 15.88 14.07
C VAL A 6 7.25 14.44 14.52
N ILE A 7 6.95 13.49 13.63
CA ILE A 7 7.32 12.08 13.79
C ILE A 7 8.20 11.71 12.59
N GLU A 8 9.41 11.24 12.85
CA GLU A 8 10.31 10.72 11.83
C GLU A 8 10.39 9.20 11.91
N THR A 9 10.15 8.55 10.77
CA THR A 9 10.23 7.10 10.62
C THR A 9 11.14 6.71 9.46
N ARG A 10 11.64 5.48 9.51
CA ARG A 10 12.22 4.78 8.38
C ARG A 10 11.09 4.05 7.64
N GLY A 11 10.88 4.43 6.40
CA GLY A 11 9.82 3.93 5.53
C GLY A 11 8.55 4.78 5.58
N LEU A 12 7.89 4.92 4.42
CA LEU A 12 6.66 5.70 4.29
C LEU A 12 5.46 5.00 4.93
N THR A 13 5.42 3.67 4.92
CA THR A 13 4.30 2.88 5.49
C THR A 13 4.17 3.11 7.00
N ALA A 14 5.30 3.05 7.73
CA ALA A 14 5.33 3.35 9.16
C ALA A 14 4.90 4.80 9.44
N ALA A 15 5.32 5.74 8.59
CA ALA A 15 4.91 7.13 8.70
C ALA A 15 3.38 7.28 8.55
N ILE A 16 2.78 6.65 7.53
CA ILE A 16 1.32 6.68 7.31
C ILE A 16 0.57 6.08 8.50
N GLN A 17 1.04 4.96 9.04
CA GLN A 17 0.45 4.34 10.23
C GLN A 17 0.50 5.27 11.45
N ALA A 18 1.65 5.90 11.69
CA ALA A 18 1.82 6.86 12.78
C ALA A 18 0.90 8.08 12.60
N ALA A 19 0.76 8.59 11.37
CA ALA A 19 -0.08 9.74 11.07
C ALA A 19 -1.58 9.47 11.25
N ASP A 20 -2.05 8.31 10.78
CA ASP A 20 -3.44 7.89 11.00
C ASP A 20 -3.76 7.75 12.50
N ALA A 21 -2.85 7.12 13.25
CA ALA A 21 -2.97 6.99 14.70
C ALA A 21 -2.94 8.35 15.42
N ALA A 22 -2.08 9.28 14.99
CA ALA A 22 -1.95 10.61 15.57
C ALA A 22 -3.21 11.45 15.38
N CYS A 23 -3.76 11.49 14.16
CA CYS A 23 -4.99 12.23 13.85
C CYS A 23 -6.24 11.64 14.51
N LYS A 24 -6.25 10.33 14.82
CA LYS A 24 -7.33 9.70 15.59
C LYS A 24 -7.25 9.99 17.09
N ALA A 25 -6.04 10.19 17.62
CA ALA A 25 -5.82 10.39 19.04
C ALA A 25 -6.17 11.80 19.53
N ALA A 26 -5.97 12.82 18.68
CA ALA A 26 -6.23 14.20 19.04
C ALA A 26 -6.55 15.08 17.83
N ASN A 27 -7.13 16.26 18.10
CA ASN A 27 -7.46 17.24 17.06
C ASN A 27 -6.20 17.95 16.54
N VAL A 28 -5.54 17.34 15.56
CA VAL A 28 -4.35 17.87 14.87
C VAL A 28 -4.49 17.76 13.36
N GLU A 29 -3.87 18.70 12.65
CA GLU A 29 -3.85 18.73 11.19
C GLU A 29 -2.47 18.34 10.66
N ILE A 30 -2.42 17.51 9.61
CA ILE A 30 -1.18 17.18 8.91
C ILE A 30 -0.88 18.31 7.92
N ILE A 31 0.15 19.08 8.23
CA ILE A 31 0.61 20.20 7.39
C ILE A 31 1.51 19.75 6.23
N GLY A 32 2.05 18.54 6.33
CA GLY A 32 2.83 17.94 5.25
C GLY A 32 3.77 16.85 5.74
N TYR A 33 4.47 16.24 4.79
CA TYR A 33 5.52 15.27 5.05
C TYR A 33 6.76 15.62 4.23
N ARG A 34 7.92 15.13 4.70
CA ARG A 34 9.23 15.35 4.09
C ARG A 34 10.00 14.05 3.98
N LYS A 35 10.63 13.84 2.81
CA LYS A 35 11.56 12.75 2.56
C LYS A 35 12.95 13.36 2.40
N VAL A 36 13.89 12.99 3.26
CA VAL A 36 15.26 13.50 3.21
C VAL A 36 16.21 12.56 2.46
N GLY A 37 15.80 11.30 2.23
CA GLY A 37 16.62 10.25 1.62
C GLY A 37 16.80 9.06 2.56
N SER A 38 17.47 8.00 2.11
CA SER A 38 17.80 6.81 2.93
C SER A 38 16.59 6.15 3.62
N GLY A 39 15.40 6.31 3.02
CA GLY A 39 14.14 5.83 3.58
C GLY A 39 13.58 6.66 4.73
N LEU A 40 14.20 7.78 5.13
CA LEU A 40 13.71 8.63 6.21
C LEU A 40 12.54 9.51 5.73
N VAL A 41 11.46 9.47 6.50
CA VAL A 41 10.24 10.22 6.27
C VAL A 41 9.81 10.90 7.56
N SER A 42 9.67 12.21 7.51
CA SER A 42 9.15 13.03 8.60
C SER A 42 7.73 13.48 8.27
N ILE A 43 6.79 13.37 9.21
CA ILE A 43 5.44 13.91 9.10
C ILE A 43 5.27 15.01 10.14
N CYS A 44 4.70 16.13 9.70
CA CYS A 44 4.52 17.32 10.52
C CYS A 44 3.02 17.53 10.82
N PHE A 45 2.73 17.87 12.07
CA PHE A 45 1.39 18.12 12.59
C PHE A 45 1.28 19.53 13.18
N GLN A 46 0.11 20.15 13.09
CA GLN A 46 -0.22 21.38 13.80
C GLN A 46 -1.48 21.24 14.64
N GLY A 47 -1.53 21.98 15.75
CA GLY A 47 -2.69 22.05 16.63
C GLY A 47 -2.36 22.79 17.93
N GLU A 48 -3.23 22.62 18.94
CA GLU A 48 -2.96 23.04 20.31
C GLU A 48 -1.86 22.15 20.93
N ILE A 49 -1.08 22.70 21.88
CA ILE A 49 0.09 22.00 22.45
C ILE A 49 -0.27 20.64 23.07
N SER A 50 -1.39 20.55 23.78
CA SER A 50 -1.86 19.30 24.38
C SER A 50 -2.27 18.29 23.31
N ALA A 51 -2.99 18.73 22.27
CA ALA A 51 -3.40 17.88 21.16
C ALA A 51 -2.19 17.34 20.39
N VAL A 52 -1.21 18.20 20.08
CA VAL A 52 0.02 17.81 19.39
C VAL A 52 0.83 16.81 20.22
N ARG A 53 0.95 17.02 21.54
CA ARG A 53 1.65 16.08 22.42
C ARG A 53 1.00 14.70 22.41
N THR A 54 -0.31 14.64 22.62
CA THR A 54 -1.07 13.38 22.62
C THR A 54 -0.99 12.68 21.26
N ALA A 55 -1.11 13.43 20.16
CA ALA A 55 -1.03 12.89 18.81
C ALA A 55 0.35 12.26 18.53
N VAL A 56 1.43 12.95 18.91
CA VAL A 56 2.79 12.45 18.71
C VAL A 56 3.08 11.22 19.56
N ASP A 57 2.73 11.24 20.85
CA ASP A 57 2.95 10.11 21.75
C ASP A 57 2.19 8.86 21.26
N HIS A 58 0.90 8.99 20.94
CA HIS A 58 0.10 7.88 20.41
C HIS A 58 0.54 7.41 19.01
N GLY A 59 0.93 8.35 18.14
CA GLY A 59 1.42 8.04 16.81
C GLY A 59 2.70 7.20 16.82
N VAL A 60 3.60 7.45 17.77
CA VAL A 60 4.82 6.65 17.98
C VAL A 60 4.49 5.27 18.55
N ASP A 61 3.55 5.19 19.49
CA ASP A 61 3.21 3.93 20.18
C ASP A 61 2.54 2.88 19.28
N VAL A 62 1.76 3.31 18.29
CA VAL A 62 1.03 2.40 17.38
C VAL A 62 1.93 1.73 16.34
N VAL A 63 3.13 2.25 16.08
CA VAL A 63 4.04 1.66 15.10
C VAL A 63 4.55 0.31 15.61
N SER A 64 4.18 -0.78 14.92
CA SER A 64 4.45 -2.15 15.36
C SER A 64 5.93 -2.47 15.55
N GLN A 65 6.78 -1.92 14.68
CA GLN A 65 8.24 -2.04 14.75
C GLN A 65 8.82 -0.72 15.25
N LYS A 66 9.11 -0.64 16.55
CA LYS A 66 9.59 0.60 17.17
C LYS A 66 10.93 1.07 16.61
N GLU A 67 11.73 0.16 16.06
CA GLU A 67 13.01 0.46 15.40
C GLU A 67 12.83 1.28 14.11
N LEU A 68 11.62 1.29 13.54
CA LEU A 68 11.31 2.16 12.41
C LEU A 68 11.09 3.60 12.84
N VAL A 69 10.76 3.88 14.11
CA VAL A 69 10.66 5.25 14.60
C VAL A 69 12.06 5.76 14.90
N ILE A 70 12.48 6.80 14.19
CA ILE A 70 13.81 7.40 14.32
C ILE A 70 13.79 8.48 15.40
N GLY A 71 12.69 9.24 15.46
CA GLY A 71 12.53 10.28 16.47
C GLY A 71 11.16 10.93 16.46
N SER A 72 10.86 11.65 17.53
CA SER A 72 9.68 12.50 17.65
C SER A 72 10.04 13.83 18.31
N LEU A 73 9.32 14.89 17.94
CA LEU A 73 9.57 16.25 18.42
C LEU A 73 8.26 16.99 18.60
N VAL A 74 8.15 17.73 19.70
CA VAL A 74 7.02 18.63 19.96
C VAL A 74 7.58 20.00 20.32
N ILE A 75 7.14 21.04 19.60
CA ILE A 75 7.52 22.42 19.81
C ILE A 75 6.24 23.22 20.10
N ALA A 76 6.12 23.74 21.32
CA ALA A 76 4.93 24.48 21.74
C ALA A 76 4.74 25.79 20.97
N ARG A 77 5.82 26.52 20.73
CA ARG A 77 5.80 27.84 20.10
C ARG A 77 6.87 27.95 19.00
N PRO A 78 6.66 27.27 17.86
CA PRO A 78 7.58 27.32 16.73
C PRO A 78 7.64 28.74 16.14
N GLU A 79 8.80 29.13 15.63
CA GLU A 79 8.97 30.38 14.89
C GLU A 79 8.25 30.28 13.53
N PRO A 80 7.42 31.26 13.13
CA PRO A 80 6.61 31.16 11.90
C PRO A 80 7.42 31.00 10.61
N SER A 81 8.55 31.69 10.47
CA SER A 81 9.42 31.55 9.30
C SER A 81 10.00 30.14 9.18
N VAL A 82 10.28 29.44 10.29
CA VAL A 82 10.78 28.07 10.29
C VAL A 82 9.74 27.11 9.71
N ILE A 83 8.49 27.19 10.15
CA ILE A 83 7.41 26.33 9.64
C ILE A 83 7.26 26.51 8.13
N THR A 84 7.11 27.75 7.67
CA THR A 84 6.91 28.06 6.25
C THR A 84 8.08 27.57 5.41
N LYS A 85 9.32 27.80 5.86
CA LYS A 85 10.51 27.35 5.11
C LYS A 85 10.61 25.82 5.11
N LEU A 86 10.45 25.14 6.24
CA LEU A 86 10.59 23.68 6.28
C LEU A 86 9.53 22.97 5.41
N LEU A 87 8.31 23.50 5.35
CA LEU A 87 7.21 22.94 4.53
C LEU A 87 7.22 23.37 3.07
N THR A 88 7.98 24.39 2.68
CA THR A 88 8.07 24.86 1.28
C THR A 88 9.42 24.60 0.62
N VAL A 89 10.50 24.39 1.39
CA VAL A 89 11.84 24.09 0.83
C VAL A 89 11.76 22.81 0.00
N LYS A 90 11.86 22.99 -1.32
CA LYS A 90 12.07 21.90 -2.27
C LYS A 90 13.46 21.33 -2.00
N SER A 91 13.55 20.01 -1.88
CA SER A 91 14.85 19.33 -1.83
C SER A 91 15.65 19.75 -3.05
N GLN A 92 16.73 20.51 -2.85
CA GLN A 92 17.67 20.77 -3.93
C GLN A 92 18.34 19.43 -4.21
N LYS A 93 17.98 18.79 -5.33
CA LYS A 93 18.79 17.71 -5.87
C LYS A 93 20.16 18.29 -6.18
N LYS A 94 21.12 18.15 -5.26
CA LYS A 94 22.52 18.08 -5.64
C LYS A 94 22.74 16.66 -6.13
N SER A 95 22.30 16.38 -7.35
CA SER A 95 22.77 15.19 -8.06
C SER A 95 24.29 15.27 -8.07
N PRO A 96 25.02 14.27 -7.55
CA PRO A 96 26.45 14.18 -7.79
C PRO A 96 26.63 13.96 -9.29
N ALA A 97 26.98 15.03 -10.00
CA ALA A 97 27.56 14.92 -11.33
C ALA A 97 28.95 14.30 -11.15
N ILE A 98 29.05 12.98 -11.23
CA ILE A 98 30.14 12.13 -11.75
C ILE A 98 29.61 10.69 -11.66
N ALA A 99 28.99 10.17 -12.72
CA ALA A 99 28.92 8.73 -13.07
C ALA A 99 28.20 8.49 -14.42
N GLU A 100 28.24 9.45 -15.36
CA GLU A 100 27.63 9.28 -16.69
C GLU A 100 28.63 9.69 -17.79
N LYS A 101 29.85 9.16 -17.69
CA LYS A 101 30.83 9.25 -18.78
C LYS A 101 31.82 8.07 -18.82
N VAL A 102 31.30 6.84 -18.71
CA VAL A 102 31.96 5.64 -19.24
C VAL A 102 30.86 4.70 -19.75
N GLN A 103 30.26 5.04 -20.88
CA GLN A 103 29.45 4.11 -21.70
C GLN A 103 29.23 4.72 -23.08
N GLU A 104 30.33 5.02 -23.76
CA GLU A 104 30.28 5.31 -25.20
C GLU A 104 31.61 4.87 -25.85
N THR A 105 31.95 3.59 -25.70
CA THR A 105 32.88 2.86 -26.59
C THR A 105 32.84 1.37 -26.24
N ALA A 106 31.85 0.64 -26.77
CA ALA A 106 31.89 -0.81 -27.04
C ALA A 106 30.47 -1.31 -27.40
N LEU A 107 30.02 -1.08 -28.64
CA LEU A 107 28.76 -1.67 -29.11
C LEU A 107 28.73 -2.08 -30.60
N GLU A 108 29.88 -2.18 -31.28
CA GLU A 108 29.91 -2.54 -32.71
C GLU A 108 30.67 -3.84 -33.05
N ALA A 109 30.97 -4.72 -32.09
CA ALA A 109 31.78 -5.92 -32.35
C ALA A 109 31.18 -7.27 -31.91
N VAL A 110 29.86 -7.41 -31.70
CA VAL A 110 29.27 -8.69 -31.22
C VAL A 110 28.18 -9.27 -32.13
N VAL A 111 28.07 -8.83 -33.38
CA VAL A 111 26.93 -9.16 -34.25
C VAL A 111 27.12 -10.37 -35.17
N GLU A 112 28.19 -11.18 -35.06
CA GLU A 112 28.42 -12.27 -36.05
C GLU A 112 28.35 -13.71 -35.55
N ASP A 113 28.13 -14.01 -34.26
CA ASP A 113 28.36 -15.40 -33.77
C ASP A 113 27.22 -16.08 -33.00
N SER A 114 25.95 -15.69 -33.18
CA SER A 114 24.84 -16.38 -32.48
C SER A 114 23.60 -16.69 -33.33
N VAL A 115 23.58 -16.28 -34.60
CA VAL A 115 22.57 -16.74 -35.56
C VAL A 115 22.99 -18.12 -36.06
N LYS A 116 22.69 -19.20 -35.30
CA LYS A 116 22.69 -20.57 -35.87
C LYS A 116 21.93 -21.65 -35.10
N ASN A 117 21.55 -21.50 -33.83
CA ASN A 117 21.15 -22.70 -33.05
C ASN A 117 19.71 -22.83 -32.54
N ASP A 118 18.78 -21.88 -32.72
CA ASP A 118 17.42 -22.06 -32.15
C ASP A 118 16.26 -21.95 -33.16
N VAL A 119 16.53 -21.92 -34.47
CA VAL A 119 15.49 -21.78 -35.51
C VAL A 119 15.03 -23.12 -36.12
N GLU A 120 15.53 -24.26 -35.62
CA GLU A 120 14.98 -25.57 -35.98
C GLU A 120 14.37 -26.25 -34.74
N LYS A 121 13.05 -26.43 -34.76
CA LYS A 121 12.24 -27.37 -33.94
C LYS A 121 11.19 -26.80 -32.98
N LEU A 122 10.46 -25.72 -33.32
CA LEU A 122 9.15 -25.50 -32.66
C LEU A 122 8.07 -24.75 -33.46
N GLU A 123 8.24 -24.57 -34.77
CA GLU A 123 7.17 -24.16 -35.67
C GLU A 123 6.98 -25.17 -36.80
N ALA A 124 6.33 -26.29 -36.50
CA ALA A 124 5.64 -27.10 -37.47
C ALA A 124 4.48 -27.84 -36.81
N ALA A 125 3.29 -27.71 -37.40
CA ALA A 125 2.08 -28.50 -37.15
C ALA A 125 1.16 -28.08 -35.97
N LYS A 126 0.84 -26.78 -35.90
CA LYS A 126 -0.48 -26.33 -35.44
C LYS A 126 -1.38 -26.06 -36.66
N ALA A 127 -1.83 -27.09 -37.37
CA ALA A 127 -2.98 -27.07 -38.30
C ALA A 127 -3.17 -28.41 -39.02
N VAL A 128 -3.97 -29.32 -38.46
CA VAL A 128 -4.91 -30.21 -39.16
C VAL A 128 -5.73 -30.92 -38.07
N ALA A 129 -6.87 -30.35 -37.67
CA ALA A 129 -8.19 -30.60 -38.25
C ALA A 129 -8.76 -31.96 -37.82
N ASP A 130 -9.71 -31.85 -36.90
CA ASP A 130 -10.96 -32.63 -36.84
C ASP A 130 -11.04 -33.88 -37.70
N LEU A 131 -11.04 -35.07 -37.10
CA LEU A 131 -11.96 -36.15 -37.48
C LEU A 131 -12.26 -37.05 -36.27
N GLN A 132 -13.56 -37.18 -36.06
CA GLN A 132 -14.27 -37.86 -34.98
C GLN A 132 -14.00 -39.37 -34.92
N THR A 133 -14.56 -39.96 -33.85
CA THR A 133 -15.07 -41.33 -33.75
C THR A 133 -14.15 -42.32 -33.02
N GLN A 134 -14.34 -42.41 -31.70
CA GLN A 134 -14.74 -43.65 -30.99
C GLN A 134 -14.70 -43.39 -29.47
N ASN A 135 -15.79 -42.86 -28.93
CA ASN A 135 -16.40 -43.37 -27.69
C ASN A 135 -17.75 -42.68 -27.48
N ILE A 136 -18.70 -43.16 -28.28
CA ILE A 136 -20.13 -42.98 -28.06
C ILE A 136 -20.54 -43.88 -26.90
N ALA A 137 -21.21 -43.27 -25.93
CA ALA A 137 -22.30 -43.76 -25.10
C ALA A 137 -22.28 -45.20 -24.57
N SER A 138 -22.19 -45.31 -23.24
CA SER A 138 -23.20 -46.02 -22.43
C SER A 138 -23.38 -45.20 -21.14
N GLU A 139 -24.50 -44.46 -21.05
CA GLU A 139 -25.64 -44.75 -20.16
C GLU A 139 -25.45 -44.19 -18.74
N THR A 140 -26.32 -43.38 -18.13
CA THR A 140 -27.47 -42.55 -18.50
C THR A 140 -27.80 -41.78 -17.21
N GLU A 141 -28.11 -40.49 -17.32
CA GLU A 141 -28.75 -39.72 -16.26
C GLU A 141 -30.18 -40.22 -16.06
N ALA A 142 -30.54 -40.58 -14.81
CA ALA A 142 -31.93 -40.75 -14.38
C ALA A 142 -32.04 -40.62 -12.86
N ALA A 143 -32.41 -39.44 -12.37
CA ALA A 143 -33.49 -39.25 -11.37
C ALA A 143 -33.51 -37.79 -10.89
N THR A 144 -34.32 -36.98 -11.58
CA THR A 144 -34.84 -35.67 -11.17
C THR A 144 -36.07 -35.82 -10.27
N ASP A 145 -36.26 -34.82 -9.41
CA ASP A 145 -37.52 -34.24 -8.88
C ASP A 145 -38.88 -34.90 -9.22
N LYS A 146 -39.71 -35.14 -8.17
CA LYS A 146 -41.01 -34.43 -7.96
C LYS A 146 -41.83 -34.96 -6.77
N ALA A 147 -42.37 -33.98 -6.01
CA ALA A 147 -43.72 -33.95 -5.40
C ALA A 147 -43.98 -34.89 -4.18
N LEU A 148 -44.74 -34.53 -3.13
CA LEU A 148 -45.82 -33.55 -2.98
C LEU A 148 -46.15 -33.39 -1.46
N SER A 149 -46.38 -32.15 -1.02
CA SER A 149 -47.48 -31.70 -0.14
C SER A 149 -47.72 -32.30 1.28
N SER A 150 -47.65 -31.46 2.31
CA SER A 150 -48.85 -30.79 2.93
C SER A 150 -48.45 -29.99 4.19
N LYS A 151 -48.48 -28.65 4.12
CA LYS A 151 -49.47 -27.75 4.77
C LYS A 151 -49.88 -28.12 6.20
N LYS A 152 -49.47 -27.30 7.17
CA LYS A 152 -50.41 -26.72 8.14
C LYS A 152 -49.94 -25.37 8.69
N GLU A 153 -50.64 -24.32 8.28
CA GLU A 153 -50.79 -23.06 9.03
C GLU A 153 -51.26 -23.35 10.46
N ILE A 154 -50.72 -22.65 11.47
CA ILE A 154 -51.49 -21.95 12.52
C ILE A 154 -50.71 -20.68 12.97
N LYS A 155 -51.44 -19.55 13.05
CA LYS A 155 -51.06 -18.17 13.44
C LYS A 155 -50.91 -18.00 14.99
N PRO A 156 -50.62 -16.79 15.53
CA PRO A 156 -49.84 -16.57 16.75
C PRO A 156 -50.67 -16.15 17.99
N GLU A 157 -50.20 -16.50 19.20
CA GLU A 157 -50.56 -15.92 20.51
C GLU A 157 -49.37 -16.18 21.45
N GLY A 158 -48.94 -15.36 22.41
CA GLY A 158 -49.46 -14.13 22.97
C GLY A 158 -48.47 -13.54 23.98
N ARG A 159 -48.63 -12.23 24.17
CA ARG A 159 -48.05 -11.33 25.18
C ARG A 159 -48.19 -11.86 26.63
N LYS A 160 -47.16 -11.67 27.46
CA LYS A 160 -47.20 -10.94 28.77
C LYS A 160 -45.89 -11.12 29.57
N GLY A 161 -45.34 -9.99 30.01
CA GLY A 161 -44.09 -9.91 30.79
C GLY A 161 -44.22 -10.22 32.28
N LYS A 162 -43.13 -9.95 33.00
CA LYS A 162 -42.94 -9.79 34.47
C LYS A 162 -41.40 -9.70 34.67
N LYS A 163 -40.79 -8.81 35.44
CA LYS A 163 -41.20 -7.81 36.43
C LYS A 163 -40.22 -6.63 36.34
#